data_AF-A0A524FPR2-F1
#
_entry.id   AF-A0A524FPR2-F1
#
_cell.length_a   1.000
_cell.length_b   1.000
_cell.length_c   1.000
_cell.angle_alpha   90.00
_cell.angle_beta   90.00
_cell.angle_gamma   90.00
#
_symmetry.space_group_name_H-M   'P 1'
#
loop_
_entity.id
_entity.type
_entity.pdbx_description
1 polymer ?
#
loop_
_entity_poly.entity_id
_entity_poly.type
_entity_poly.pdbx_seq_one_letter_code
_entity_poly.pdbx_strand_id
1 'polypeptide(L)'
;MIKKIRSGKIKLPVFEYNWSKEIDKEDPNIGIIQDQIDTFLFVIKEKENFKINDLQNEFKIFIKLIIRRGHITKLEKQYQDKFLNITKFVKEHWSNQE
;
A
#
# COMPACT_ATOMS: atom_id res chain seq x y z
N MET A 1 -0.86 -34.19 -2.89
CA MET A 1 0.42 -33.60 -3.35
C MET A 1 0.33 -32.09 -3.29
N ILE A 2 0.90 -31.48 -2.26
CA ILE A 2 0.84 -30.03 -2.02
C ILE A 2 1.97 -29.38 -2.82
N LYS A 3 1.63 -28.61 -3.86
CA LYS A 3 2.61 -27.89 -4.69
C LYS A 3 3.24 -26.78 -3.84
N LYS A 4 4.58 -26.82 -3.74
CA LYS A 4 5.44 -25.81 -3.10
C LYS A 4 4.99 -24.39 -3.48
N ILE A 5 4.58 -23.63 -2.46
CA ILE A 5 4.23 -22.22 -2.57
C ILE A 5 5.55 -21.48 -2.81
N ARG A 6 5.77 -21.01 -4.05
CA ARG A 6 6.88 -20.09 -4.35
C ARG A 6 6.63 -18.79 -3.61
N SER A 7 7.56 -18.38 -2.75
CA SER A 7 7.55 -17.10 -2.04
C SER A 7 7.12 -15.95 -2.96
N GLY A 8 6.21 -15.11 -2.46
CA GLY A 8 5.80 -13.87 -3.13
C GLY A 8 4.49 -13.93 -3.95
N LYS A 9 3.57 -14.85 -3.65
CA LYS A 9 2.26 -14.90 -4.35
C LYS A 9 1.08 -14.92 -3.39
N ILE A 10 0.56 -13.74 -3.09
CA ILE A 10 -0.81 -13.59 -2.61
C ILE A 10 -1.65 -13.23 -3.84
N LYS A 11 -2.57 -14.12 -4.24
CA LYS A 11 -3.58 -13.82 -5.26
C LYS A 11 -4.67 -12.97 -4.61
N LEU A 12 -4.49 -11.66 -4.69
CA LEU A 12 -5.58 -10.69 -4.59
C LEU A 12 -5.90 -10.22 -6.01
N PRO A 13 -7.17 -9.93 -6.34
CA PRO A 13 -7.57 -9.38 -7.64
C PRO A 13 -7.15 -7.90 -7.79
N VAL A 14 -5.95 -7.55 -7.35
CA VAL A 14 -5.29 -6.27 -7.65
C VAL A 14 -4.01 -6.65 -8.38
N PHE A 15 -4.19 -6.64 -9.70
CA PHE A 15 -3.36 -7.22 -10.73
C PHE A 15 -1.91 -6.75 -10.67
N GLU A 16 -1.03 -7.58 -11.24
CA GLU A 16 0.34 -7.28 -11.69
C GLU A 16 0.41 -6.01 -12.57
N TYR A 17 0.29 -4.85 -11.94
CA TYR A 17 0.78 -3.58 -12.43
C TYR A 17 1.86 -3.15 -11.43
N ASN A 18 3.05 -2.78 -11.92
CA ASN A 18 4.12 -2.29 -11.06
C ASN A 18 3.74 -0.89 -10.54
N TRP A 19 2.76 -0.81 -9.64
CA TRP A 19 2.36 0.43 -8.98
C TRP A 19 3.59 1.12 -8.40
N SER A 20 4.54 0.36 -7.86
CA SER A 20 5.80 0.88 -7.32
C SER A 20 6.65 1.59 -8.36
N LYS A 21 6.68 1.12 -9.61
CA LYS A 21 7.38 1.81 -10.71
C LYS A 21 6.63 3.04 -11.19
N GLU A 22 5.31 3.01 -11.18
CA GLU A 22 4.48 4.17 -11.55
C GLU A 22 4.62 5.29 -10.53
N ILE A 23 4.55 4.95 -9.23
CA ILE A 23 4.67 5.88 -8.11
C ILE A 23 6.12 6.38 -7.96
N ASP A 24 7.14 5.68 -8.49
CA ASP A 24 8.51 6.19 -8.47
C ASP A 24 8.81 7.18 -9.62
N LYS A 25 7.87 7.44 -10.53
CA LYS A 25 8.06 8.48 -11.55
C LYS A 25 7.97 9.88 -10.94
N GLU A 26 8.60 10.86 -11.59
CA GLU A 26 8.46 12.27 -11.19
C GLU A 26 7.01 12.77 -11.38
N ASP A 27 6.38 12.33 -12.47
CA ASP A 27 4.97 12.54 -12.74
C ASP A 27 4.23 11.20 -12.80
N PRO A 28 3.66 10.74 -11.67
CA PRO A 28 2.96 9.48 -11.59
C PRO A 28 1.51 9.64 -12.09
N ASN A 29 0.90 8.54 -12.49
CA ASN A 29 -0.54 8.52 -12.68
C ASN A 29 -1.23 8.61 -11.30
N ILE A 30 -1.88 9.75 -11.04
CA ILE A 30 -2.59 10.00 -9.78
C ILE A 30 -3.70 8.99 -9.53
N GLY A 31 -4.41 8.53 -10.57
CA GLY A 31 -5.43 7.50 -10.43
C GLY A 31 -4.87 6.20 -9.86
N ILE A 32 -3.65 5.83 -10.24
CA ILE A 32 -2.98 4.62 -9.72
C ILE A 32 -2.62 4.77 -8.24
N ILE A 33 -2.21 5.98 -7.82
CA ILE A 33 -1.98 6.25 -6.39
C ILE A 33 -3.29 6.14 -5.61
N GLN A 34 -4.37 6.71 -6.13
CA GLN A 34 -5.70 6.69 -5.51
C GLN A 34 -6.23 5.25 -5.38
N ASP A 35 -6.18 4.46 -6.44
CA ASP A 35 -6.54 3.04 -6.46
C ASP A 35 -5.74 2.24 -5.42
N GLN A 36 -4.43 2.51 -5.29
CA GLN A 36 -3.60 1.83 -4.31
C GLN A 36 -3.97 2.23 -2.87
N ILE A 37 -4.32 3.50 -2.63
CA ILE A 37 -4.82 3.97 -1.33
C ILE A 37 -6.12 3.24 -0.98
N ASP A 38 -7.06 3.16 -1.90
CA ASP A 38 -8.34 2.49 -1.65
C ASP A 38 -8.17 0.99 -1.43
N THR A 39 -7.28 0.34 -2.20
CA THR A 39 -6.90 -1.06 -1.99
C THR A 39 -6.35 -1.29 -0.59
N PHE A 40 -5.40 -0.46 -0.14
CA PHE A 40 -4.81 -0.59 1.19
C PHE A 40 -5.81 -0.30 2.30
N LEU A 41 -6.72 0.67 2.13
CA LEU A 41 -7.80 0.90 3.08
C LEU A 41 -8.76 -0.28 3.15
N PHE A 42 -9.08 -0.91 2.01
CA PHE A 42 -9.90 -2.11 1.99
C PHE A 42 -9.23 -3.26 2.74
N VAL A 43 -7.94 -3.50 2.51
CA VAL A 43 -7.14 -4.49 3.26
C VAL A 43 -7.13 -4.20 4.76
N ILE A 44 -6.99 -2.93 5.17
CA ILE A 44 -7.02 -2.54 6.59
C ILE A 44 -8.39 -2.81 7.21
N LYS A 45 -9.49 -2.52 6.49
CA LYS A 45 -10.86 -2.78 6.95
C LYS A 45 -11.11 -4.27 7.10
N GLU A 46 -10.63 -5.06 6.15
CA GLU A 46 -10.78 -6.52 6.10
C GLU A 46 -9.59 -7.25 6.74
N LYS A 47 -8.87 -6.61 7.69
CA LYS A 47 -7.66 -7.16 8.32
C LYS A 47 -7.85 -8.50 9.03
N GLU A 48 -9.08 -8.88 9.36
CA GLU A 48 -9.43 -10.18 9.93
C GLU A 48 -9.45 -11.28 8.85
N ASN A 49 -9.78 -10.92 7.61
CA ASN A 49 -9.82 -11.81 6.45
C ASN A 49 -8.48 -11.89 5.71
N PHE A 50 -7.61 -10.88 5.86
CA PHE A 50 -6.30 -10.82 5.23
C PHE A 50 -5.15 -10.96 6.23
N LYS A 51 -4.08 -11.66 5.82
CA LYS A 51 -2.83 -11.69 6.59
C LYS A 51 -2.08 -10.37 6.42
N ILE A 52 -2.53 -9.33 7.14
CA ILE A 52 -2.00 -7.98 7.00
C ILE A 52 -0.49 -7.89 7.27
N ASN A 53 0.05 -8.80 8.10
CA ASN A 53 1.48 -8.91 8.36
C ASN A 53 2.30 -9.28 7.12
N ASP A 54 1.77 -10.08 6.19
CA ASP A 54 2.47 -10.39 4.93
C ASP A 54 2.57 -9.14 4.02
N LEU A 55 1.67 -8.16 4.20
CA LEU A 55 1.62 -6.93 3.42
C LEU A 55 2.41 -5.78 4.05
N GLN A 56 2.98 -5.96 5.25
CA GLN A 56 3.72 -4.93 5.99
C GLN A 56 4.78 -4.24 5.12
N ASN A 57 5.53 -5.02 4.35
CA ASN A 57 6.58 -4.47 3.49
C ASN A 57 6.00 -3.63 2.34
N GLU A 58 4.87 -4.03 1.77
CA GLU A 58 4.20 -3.27 0.71
C GLU A 58 3.69 -1.93 1.22
N PHE A 59 3.05 -1.91 2.40
CA PHE A 59 2.64 -0.67 3.07
C PHE A 59 3.83 0.27 3.31
N LYS A 60 4.94 -0.25 3.85
CA LYS A 60 6.16 0.54 4.11
C LYS A 60 6.75 1.11 2.82
N ILE A 61 6.83 0.31 1.75
CA ILE A 61 7.33 0.76 0.44
C ILE A 61 6.45 1.86 -0.14
N PHE A 62 5.13 1.67 -0.11
CA PHE A 62 4.17 2.64 -0.62
C PHE A 62 4.28 3.99 0.08
N ILE A 63 4.26 4.01 1.42
CA ILE A 63 4.41 5.23 2.22
C ILE A 63 5.73 5.92 1.87
N LYS A 64 6.83 5.15 1.81
CA LYS A 64 8.16 5.68 1.49
C LYS A 64 8.20 6.34 0.11
N LEU A 65 7.63 5.70 -0.92
CA LEU A 65 7.63 6.23 -2.28
C LEU A 65 6.81 7.52 -2.38
N ILE A 66 5.60 7.53 -1.81
CA ILE A 66 4.70 8.67 -1.82
C ILE A 66 5.30 9.89 -1.10
N ILE A 67 5.95 9.69 0.05
CA ILE A 67 6.66 10.75 0.78
C ILE A 67 7.90 11.22 0.00
N ARG A 68 8.77 10.28 -0.43
CA ARG A 68 10.03 10.59 -1.11
C ARG A 68 9.82 11.44 -2.36
N ARG A 69 8.77 11.14 -3.13
CA ARG A 69 8.45 11.85 -4.38
C ARG A 69 7.51 13.03 -4.18
N GLY A 70 7.07 13.30 -2.95
CA GLY A 70 6.16 14.41 -2.63
C GLY A 70 4.79 14.26 -3.31
N HIS A 71 4.35 13.05 -3.63
CA HIS A 71 3.10 12.83 -4.36
C HIS A 71 1.85 13.14 -3.53
N ILE A 72 1.97 13.19 -2.20
CA ILE A 72 0.87 13.53 -1.28
C ILE A 72 0.23 14.87 -1.66
N THR A 73 1.04 15.89 -1.99
CA THR A 73 0.54 17.23 -2.32
C THR A 73 -0.21 17.28 -3.65
N LYS A 74 0.03 16.32 -4.54
CA LYS A 74 -0.66 16.17 -5.83
C LYS A 74 -2.04 15.49 -5.68
N LEU A 75 -2.33 14.89 -4.53
CA LEU A 75 -3.60 14.22 -4.26
C LEU A 75 -4.68 15.21 -3.79
N GLU A 76 -5.94 14.92 -4.08
CA GLU A 76 -7.06 15.63 -3.47
C GLU A 76 -7.08 15.44 -1.95
N LYS A 77 -7.63 16.41 -1.22
CA LYS A 77 -7.68 16.41 0.26
C LYS A 77 -8.19 15.10 0.84
N GLN A 78 -9.27 14.55 0.28
CA GLN A 78 -9.83 13.26 0.71
C GLN A 78 -8.82 12.11 0.66
N TYR A 79 -7.95 12.07 -0.35
CA TYR A 79 -6.92 11.04 -0.51
C TYR A 79 -5.69 11.31 0.36
N GLN A 80 -5.39 12.57 0.64
CA GLN A 80 -4.39 12.93 1.64
C GLN A 80 -4.80 12.42 3.03
N ASP A 81 -6.04 12.65 3.45
CA ASP A 81 -6.58 12.13 4.72
C ASP A 81 -6.56 10.59 4.77
N LYS A 82 -6.99 9.93 3.68
CA LYS A 82 -6.90 8.47 3.54
C LYS A 82 -5.46 7.96 3.66
N PHE A 83 -4.49 8.63 3.02
CA PHE A 83 -3.07 8.27 3.10
C PHE A 83 -2.52 8.43 4.54
N LEU A 84 -2.92 9.49 5.24
CA LEU A 84 -2.56 9.69 6.65
C LEU A 84 -3.11 8.57 7.53
N ASN A 85 -4.34 8.11 7.29
CA ASN A 85 -4.93 6.97 8.00
C ASN A 85 -4.11 5.68 7.79
N ILE A 86 -3.69 5.41 6.56
CA ILE A 86 -2.79 4.26 6.26
C ILE A 86 -1.47 4.39 7.01
N THR A 87 -0.87 5.59 6.99
CA THR A 87 0.41 5.83 7.67
C THR A 87 0.29 5.66 9.18
N LYS A 88 -0.80 6.15 9.77
CA LYS A 88 -1.10 5.98 11.19
C LYS A 88 -1.29 4.51 11.54
N PHE A 89 -2.07 3.77 10.75
CA PHE A 89 -2.27 2.33 10.91
C PHE A 89 -0.94 1.58 10.91
N VAL A 90 -0.06 1.85 9.93
CA VAL A 90 1.27 1.23 9.82
C VAL A 90 2.11 1.51 11.06
N LYS A 91 2.06 2.75 11.56
CA LYS A 91 2.81 3.14 12.76
C LYS A 91 2.29 2.43 14.00
N GLU A 92 0.97 2.40 14.21
CA GLU A 92 0.36 1.76 15.38
C GLU A 92 0.58 0.24 15.38
N HIS A 93 0.46 -0.41 14.22
CA HIS A 93 0.57 -1.87 14.11
C HIS A 93 2.01 -2.39 14.06
N TRP A 94 2.97 -1.60 13.57
CA TRP A 94 4.32 -2.10 13.29
C TRP A 94 5.47 -1.22 13.80
N SER A 95 5.21 -0.05 14.39
CA SER A 95 6.26 0.80 14.97
C SER A 95 6.54 0.48 16.44
N ASN A 96 5.79 -0.43 17.07
CA ASN A 96 6.03 -0.94 18.43
C ASN A 96 6.87 -2.24 18.46
N GLN A 97 7.63 -2.54 17.40
CA GLN A 97 8.53 -3.70 17.35
C GLN A 97 10.01 -3.31 17.25
N GLU A 98 10.38 -2.18 17.86
CA GLU A 98 11.78 -1.86 18.19
C GLU A 98 12.05 -2.16 19.67
#